data_AF-A0A2T0VEL0-F1
#
_entry.id   AF-A0A2T0VEL0-F1
#
_cell.length_a   1.000
_cell.length_b   1.000
_cell.length_c   1.000
_cell.angle_alpha   90.00
_cell.angle_beta   90.00
_cell.angle_gamma   90.00
#
_symmetry.space_group_name_H-M   'P 1'
#
loop_
_entity.id
_entity.type
_entity.pdbx_description
1 polymer ?
#
loop_
_entity_poly.entity_id
_entity_poly.type
_entity_poly.pdbx_seq_one_letter_code
_entity_poly.pdbx_strand_id
1 'polypeptide(L)'
;MEDIDSASGFSADRSSADRGSADKSSADKSSADELSVNERSANESTVNERSVNERSANESSVGDRTIVDRIVVDRRRAARVLSGAAPAELAELWAAWDEQPEVTYLRGPEAGLVMVQGRVGGTGDRFNLGEATVTRATVMLHGAGVDEVSGTSYVLGSHPEHAGLAAVFDALLAAPAQRDRVLAGVIEPLERRQTERDAAAQADARSTVVDFFTVAREHE
;
A
#
# COMPACT_ATOMS: atom_id res chain seq x y z
N MET A 1 -34.59 -15.39 49.18
CA MET A 1 -33.69 -14.39 48.59
C MET A 1 -32.73 -15.13 47.69
N GLU A 2 -32.84 -15.18 46.39
CA GLU A 2 -33.89 -14.84 45.42
C GLU A 2 -33.40 -15.58 44.16
N ASP A 3 -34.21 -16.49 43.63
CA ASP A 3 -34.03 -17.08 42.30
C ASP A 3 -34.18 -15.98 41.24
N ILE A 4 -33.49 -16.08 40.09
CA ILE A 4 -34.05 -15.78 38.76
C ILE A 4 -33.24 -16.57 37.72
N ASP A 5 -34.00 -17.39 37.01
CA ASP A 5 -33.66 -18.16 35.82
C ASP A 5 -34.30 -17.47 34.59
N SER A 6 -33.93 -17.88 33.38
CA SER A 6 -34.53 -17.56 32.05
C SER A 6 -33.97 -16.34 31.30
N ALA A 7 -33.94 -16.26 29.95
CA ALA A 7 -33.88 -17.20 28.83
C ALA A 7 -33.82 -16.34 27.55
N SER A 8 -33.06 -16.83 26.56
CA SER A 8 -33.16 -16.66 25.09
C SER A 8 -34.09 -15.62 24.44
N GLY A 9 -33.56 -14.93 23.41
CA GLY A 9 -34.37 -14.22 22.41
C GLY A 9 -33.56 -13.71 21.21
N PHE A 10 -33.05 -14.62 20.38
CA PHE A 10 -32.44 -14.35 19.08
C PHE A 10 -33.55 -14.08 18.05
N SER A 11 -33.49 -12.98 17.30
CA SER A 11 -34.42 -12.69 16.19
C SER A 11 -33.61 -12.19 14.99
N ALA A 12 -33.41 -13.08 14.03
CA ALA A 12 -32.99 -12.76 12.68
C ALA A 12 -34.23 -12.31 11.89
N ASP A 13 -34.09 -11.26 11.08
CA ASP A 13 -34.98 -11.08 9.95
C ASP A 13 -34.19 -10.70 8.70
N ARG A 14 -34.37 -11.53 7.67
CA ARG A 14 -33.80 -11.41 6.32
C ARG A 14 -34.96 -11.12 5.39
N SER A 15 -34.97 -9.97 4.73
CA SER A 15 -35.87 -9.72 3.60
C SER A 15 -35.08 -9.54 2.31
N SER A 16 -35.29 -10.49 1.41
CA SER A 16 -34.82 -10.58 0.03
C SER A 16 -35.76 -9.87 -0.96
N ALA A 17 -35.26 -9.69 -2.19
CA ALA A 17 -35.91 -9.15 -3.42
C ALA A 17 -35.89 -7.61 -3.49
N ASP A 18 -35.41 -6.99 -4.57
CA ASP A 18 -35.99 -7.12 -5.90
C ASP A 18 -34.99 -6.81 -7.04
N ARG A 19 -35.17 -7.48 -8.18
CA ARG A 19 -34.41 -7.33 -9.42
C ARG A 19 -35.22 -6.46 -10.38
N GLY A 20 -34.76 -5.25 -10.68
CA GLY A 20 -35.33 -4.38 -11.70
C GLY A 20 -34.39 -4.16 -12.88
N SER A 21 -34.69 -4.82 -14.00
CA SER A 21 -34.11 -4.62 -15.32
C SER A 21 -34.79 -3.45 -16.03
N ALA A 22 -34.03 -2.50 -16.58
CA ALA A 22 -34.49 -1.51 -17.55
C ALA A 22 -33.28 -0.83 -18.21
N ASP A 23 -33.32 -0.34 -19.43
CA ASP A 23 -33.91 -0.85 -20.67
C ASP A 23 -33.10 -0.16 -21.77
N LYS A 24 -32.78 -0.86 -22.86
CA LYS A 24 -32.02 -0.29 -23.99
C LYS A 24 -33.00 0.40 -24.94
N SER A 25 -32.92 1.71 -25.08
CA SER A 25 -33.61 2.44 -26.16
C SER A 25 -32.62 2.96 -27.20
N SER A 26 -32.59 2.28 -28.34
CA SER A 26 -32.05 2.75 -29.62
C SER A 26 -33.17 3.38 -30.45
N ALA A 27 -32.96 4.61 -30.92
CA ALA A 27 -33.68 5.22 -32.05
C ALA A 27 -32.72 6.31 -32.59
N ASP A 28 -32.06 6.19 -33.74
CA ASP A 28 -32.49 5.94 -35.12
C ASP A 28 -32.95 7.22 -35.86
N LYS A 29 -32.55 7.29 -37.13
CA LYS A 29 -32.91 8.25 -38.21
C LYS A 29 -32.05 9.53 -38.34
N SER A 30 -31.19 9.73 -39.34
CA SER A 30 -31.24 9.58 -40.82
C SER A 30 -31.68 10.85 -41.57
N SER A 31 -30.85 11.21 -42.56
CA SER A 31 -31.20 11.77 -43.88
C SER A 31 -31.31 13.29 -44.06
N ALA A 32 -30.52 13.75 -45.05
CA ALA A 32 -30.87 14.64 -46.19
C ALA A 32 -29.70 15.63 -46.43
N ASP A 33 -28.82 15.38 -47.41
CA ASP A 33 -28.96 15.77 -48.83
C ASP A 33 -28.88 17.29 -49.03
N GLU A 34 -27.81 17.78 -49.66
CA GLU A 34 -27.83 18.18 -51.08
C GLU A 34 -26.51 18.82 -51.53
N LEU A 35 -26.16 18.52 -52.78
CA LEU A 35 -25.00 18.99 -53.53
C LEU A 35 -25.31 20.34 -54.20
N SER A 36 -24.35 21.28 -54.22
CA SER A 36 -24.21 22.20 -55.34
C SER A 36 -22.76 22.73 -55.46
N VAL A 37 -22.42 23.16 -56.67
CA VAL A 37 -21.12 23.03 -57.35
C VAL A 37 -20.53 24.41 -57.71
N ASN A 38 -19.18 24.51 -57.74
CA ASN A 38 -18.30 25.49 -58.45
C ASN A 38 -18.28 26.98 -58.00
N GLU A 39 -17.22 27.78 -58.14
CA GLU A 39 -15.84 27.66 -58.66
C GLU A 39 -15.00 28.90 -58.21
N ARG A 40 -13.67 28.71 -58.06
CA ARG A 40 -12.54 29.67 -58.29
C ARG A 40 -12.40 30.96 -57.43
N SER A 41 -11.33 30.99 -56.62
CA SER A 41 -10.07 31.74 -56.89
C SER A 41 -9.45 32.44 -55.65
N ALA A 42 -8.13 32.26 -55.52
CA ALA A 42 -7.12 33.09 -54.86
C ALA A 42 -7.00 33.13 -53.32
N ASN A 43 -5.95 32.43 -52.85
CA ASN A 43 -5.00 32.76 -51.78
C ASN A 43 -5.39 33.77 -50.69
N GLU A 44 -5.40 33.32 -49.44
CA GLU A 44 -4.68 34.02 -48.38
C GLU A 44 -4.16 33.04 -47.32
N SER A 45 -2.85 33.11 -47.11
CA SER A 45 -2.07 32.41 -46.09
C SER A 45 -2.65 32.60 -44.70
N THR A 46 -3.22 31.53 -44.12
CA THR A 46 -3.53 31.46 -42.70
C THR A 46 -2.55 30.49 -42.04
N VAL A 47 -1.66 31.07 -41.25
CA VAL A 47 -0.76 30.37 -40.35
C VAL A 47 -1.63 29.57 -39.37
N ASN A 48 -1.40 28.27 -39.32
CA ASN A 48 -2.13 27.34 -38.47
C ASN A 48 -1.69 27.50 -37.00
N GLU A 49 -2.11 28.57 -36.34
CA GLU A 49 -1.95 28.77 -34.89
C GLU A 49 -3.00 27.95 -34.14
N ARG A 50 -2.87 26.62 -34.13
CA ARG A 50 -3.63 25.72 -33.22
C ARG A 50 -3.11 24.28 -33.30
N SER A 51 -1.89 24.03 -32.85
CA SER A 51 -1.39 22.64 -32.65
C SER A 51 -0.22 22.50 -31.66
N VAL A 52 0.02 23.47 -30.76
CA VAL A 52 1.18 23.39 -29.84
C VAL A 52 0.81 22.98 -28.40
N ASN A 53 -0.48 22.92 -28.02
CA ASN A 53 -0.85 22.76 -26.60
C ASN A 53 -1.21 21.34 -26.11
N GLU A 54 -1.17 20.30 -26.96
CA GLU A 54 -1.49 18.93 -26.51
C GLU A 54 -0.26 18.03 -26.28
N ARG A 55 0.92 18.40 -26.78
CA ARG A 55 2.16 17.61 -26.56
C ARG A 55 2.92 18.02 -25.30
N SER A 56 2.88 19.29 -24.92
CA SER A 56 3.59 19.82 -23.75
C SER A 56 2.93 19.41 -22.42
N ALA A 57 1.62 19.17 -22.41
CA ALA A 57 0.90 18.65 -21.24
C ALA A 57 1.21 17.18 -20.93
N ASN A 58 1.74 16.43 -21.91
CA ASN A 58 1.99 15.00 -21.74
C ASN A 58 3.38 14.72 -21.12
N GLU A 59 4.41 15.50 -21.47
CA GLU A 59 5.77 15.31 -20.95
C GLU A 59 5.90 15.67 -19.45
N SER A 60 5.19 16.69 -18.96
CA SER A 60 5.15 17.01 -17.53
C SER A 60 4.37 15.96 -16.72
N SER A 61 3.31 15.39 -17.30
CA SER A 61 2.48 14.36 -16.65
C SER A 61 3.20 13.02 -16.45
N VAL A 62 4.12 12.67 -17.35
CA VAL A 62 4.93 11.45 -17.26
C VAL A 62 6.01 11.59 -16.18
N GLY A 63 6.63 12.77 -16.06
CA GLY A 63 7.61 13.07 -15.01
C GLY A 63 6.99 13.02 -13.61
N ASP A 64 5.82 13.62 -13.44
CA ASP A 64 5.08 13.64 -12.17
C ASP A 64 4.66 12.22 -11.72
N ARG A 65 4.13 11.40 -12.64
CA ARG A 65 3.78 10.00 -12.37
C ARG A 65 4.97 9.17 -11.89
N THR A 66 6.14 9.39 -12.47
CA THR A 66 7.35 8.62 -12.14
C THR A 66 7.85 8.95 -10.73
N ILE A 67 7.72 10.21 -10.30
CA ILE A 67 8.10 10.65 -8.95
C ILE A 67 7.16 10.06 -7.91
N VAL A 68 5.84 10.14 -8.14
CA VAL A 68 4.84 9.57 -7.23
C VAL A 68 5.03 8.06 -7.06
N ASP A 69 5.27 7.33 -8.15
CA ASP A 69 5.50 5.88 -8.08
C ASP A 69 6.74 5.54 -7.25
N ARG A 70 7.83 6.30 -7.40
CA ARG A 70 9.03 6.14 -6.59
C ARG A 70 8.77 6.40 -5.10
N ILE A 71 8.03 7.45 -4.76
CA ILE A 71 7.64 7.75 -3.37
C ILE A 71 6.83 6.58 -2.77
N VAL A 72 5.88 6.03 -3.54
CA VAL A 72 5.06 4.90 -3.12
C VAL A 72 5.92 3.65 -2.90
N VAL A 73 6.86 3.37 -3.81
CA VAL A 73 7.79 2.23 -3.68
C VAL A 73 8.68 2.38 -2.44
N ASP A 74 9.27 3.56 -2.23
CA ASP A 74 10.14 3.85 -1.08
C ASP A 74 9.38 3.70 0.25
N ARG A 75 8.17 4.28 0.33
CA ARG A 75 7.34 4.19 1.54
C ARG A 75 6.86 2.77 1.79
N ARG A 76 6.55 2.00 0.73
CA ARG A 76 6.20 0.58 0.86
C ARG A 76 7.36 -0.26 1.37
N ARG A 77 8.59 0.02 0.91
CA ARG A 77 9.81 -0.62 1.42
C ARG A 77 9.96 -0.33 2.92
N ALA A 78 9.89 0.95 3.30
CA ALA A 78 10.00 1.34 4.70
C ALA A 78 8.91 0.70 5.56
N ALA A 79 7.65 0.70 5.11
CA ALA A 79 6.55 0.06 5.83
C ALA A 79 6.79 -1.44 6.07
N ARG A 80 7.34 -2.16 5.10
CA ARG A 80 7.73 -3.57 5.29
C ARG A 80 8.80 -3.70 6.37
N VAL A 81 9.88 -2.92 6.28
CA VAL A 81 10.98 -2.94 7.24
C VAL A 81 10.47 -2.63 8.65
N LEU A 82 9.66 -1.58 8.82
CA LEU A 82 9.10 -1.19 10.10
C LEU A 82 8.16 -2.26 10.67
N SER A 83 7.32 -2.89 9.83
CA SER A 83 6.41 -3.95 10.26
C SER A 83 7.11 -5.26 10.65
N GLY A 84 8.26 -5.55 10.02
CA GLY A 84 9.08 -6.74 10.29
C GLY A 84 10.18 -6.54 11.34
N ALA A 85 10.33 -5.33 11.87
CA ALA A 85 11.31 -5.02 12.90
C ALA A 85 10.97 -5.74 14.21
N ALA A 86 11.99 -6.09 15.00
CA ALA A 86 11.76 -6.57 16.35
C ALA A 86 11.22 -5.41 17.21
N PRO A 87 10.15 -5.62 18.03
CA PRO A 87 9.56 -4.55 18.82
C PRO A 87 10.56 -3.82 19.72
N ALA A 88 11.48 -4.57 20.34
CA ALA A 88 12.52 -4.02 21.20
C ALA A 88 13.49 -3.10 20.44
N GLU A 89 13.93 -3.50 19.24
CA GLU A 89 14.84 -2.69 18.42
C GLU A 89 14.19 -1.35 18.05
N LEU A 90 12.90 -1.36 17.71
CA LEU A 90 12.19 -0.14 17.35
C LEU A 90 11.98 0.78 18.57
N ALA A 91 11.71 0.21 19.74
CA ALA A 91 11.60 0.94 20.99
C ALA A 91 12.94 1.58 21.40
N GLU A 92 14.06 0.86 21.27
CA GLU A 92 15.40 1.39 21.53
C GLU A 92 15.76 2.53 20.58
N LEU A 93 15.48 2.38 19.28
CA LEU A 93 15.71 3.42 18.28
C LEU A 93 14.89 4.69 18.59
N TRP A 94 13.65 4.53 19.03
CA TRP A 94 12.82 5.65 19.42
C TRP A 94 13.32 6.32 20.70
N ALA A 95 13.66 5.53 21.73
CA ALA A 95 14.20 6.06 22.98
C ALA A 95 15.49 6.85 22.79
N ALA A 96 16.33 6.46 21.82
CA ALA A 96 17.56 7.14 21.45
C ALA A 96 17.37 8.29 20.44
N TRP A 97 16.14 8.56 19.99
CA TRP A 97 15.89 9.60 19.00
C TRP A 97 15.89 10.98 19.65
N ASP A 98 16.90 11.80 19.33
CA ASP A 98 16.94 13.19 19.79
C ASP A 98 15.85 14.02 19.10
N GLU A 99 15.28 14.98 19.86
CA GLU A 99 14.21 15.89 19.41
C GLU A 99 12.95 15.12 18.96
N GLN A 100 12.38 14.32 19.87
CA GLN A 100 11.12 13.62 19.61
C GLN A 100 9.98 14.63 19.38
N PRO A 101 9.33 14.62 18.22
CA PRO A 101 8.13 15.43 18.01
C PRO A 101 6.99 14.97 18.90
N GLU A 102 6.02 15.85 19.10
CA GLU A 102 4.79 15.49 19.78
C GLU A 102 3.96 14.55 18.90
N VAL A 103 3.50 13.46 19.51
CA VAL A 103 2.76 12.39 18.83
C VAL A 103 1.28 12.48 19.20
N THR A 104 0.43 12.77 18.23
CA THR A 104 -1.03 12.71 18.38
C THR A 104 -1.55 11.47 17.66
N TYR A 105 -2.26 10.59 18.37
CA TYR A 105 -2.93 9.44 17.74
C TYR A 105 -4.24 9.89 17.07
N LEU A 106 -4.27 9.87 15.73
CA LEU A 106 -5.50 10.08 14.95
C LEU A 106 -6.39 8.84 15.03
N ARG A 107 -5.77 7.66 15.04
CA ARG A 107 -6.36 6.39 15.46
C ARG A 107 -5.35 5.66 16.33
N GLY A 108 -5.77 5.27 17.52
CA GLY A 108 -4.92 4.54 18.46
C GLY A 108 -4.43 3.21 17.88
N PRO A 109 -3.40 2.59 18.50
CA PRO A 109 -3.01 1.25 18.15
C PRO A 109 -4.14 0.26 18.48
N GLU A 110 -4.81 -0.23 17.44
CA GLU A 110 -5.99 -1.08 17.54
C GLU A 110 -5.69 -2.44 16.90
N ALA A 111 -5.79 -3.51 17.69
CA ALA A 111 -5.74 -4.87 17.20
C ALA A 111 -7.11 -5.26 16.62
N GLY A 112 -7.10 -5.78 15.40
CA GLY A 112 -8.27 -6.29 14.70
C GLY A 112 -7.91 -7.53 13.88
N LEU A 113 -8.83 -7.93 13.00
CA LEU A 113 -8.67 -9.11 12.15
C LEU A 113 -8.65 -8.70 10.68
N VAL A 114 -7.83 -9.38 9.89
CA VAL A 114 -7.83 -9.30 8.43
C VAL A 114 -8.08 -10.67 7.83
N MET A 115 -8.88 -10.73 6.77
CA MET A 115 -9.10 -11.95 6.00
C MET A 115 -7.85 -12.30 5.20
N VAL A 116 -7.27 -13.47 5.46
CA VAL A 116 -6.18 -14.04 4.67
C VAL A 116 -6.77 -14.77 3.48
N GLN A 117 -6.29 -14.45 2.28
CA GLN A 117 -6.71 -15.11 1.04
C GLN A 117 -5.59 -16.00 0.51
N GLY A 118 -5.92 -17.27 0.26
CA GLY A 118 -5.08 -18.22 -0.46
C GLY A 118 -5.39 -18.25 -1.94
N ARG A 119 -4.56 -18.94 -2.73
CA ARG A 119 -4.82 -19.28 -4.13
C ARG A 119 -4.73 -20.78 -4.35
N VAL A 120 -5.69 -21.36 -5.06
CA VAL A 120 -5.70 -22.79 -5.39
C VAL A 120 -4.43 -23.14 -6.17
N GLY A 121 -3.65 -24.11 -5.70
CA GLY A 121 -2.38 -24.50 -6.34
C GLY A 121 -1.33 -23.37 -6.42
N GLY A 122 -1.45 -22.32 -5.62
CA GLY A 122 -0.52 -21.18 -5.57
C GLY A 122 -0.80 -20.06 -6.58
N THR A 123 -1.38 -20.36 -7.74
CA THR A 123 -1.62 -19.37 -8.81
C THR A 123 -3.07 -19.27 -9.27
N GLY A 124 -3.92 -20.22 -8.90
CA GLY A 124 -5.33 -20.26 -9.31
C GLY A 124 -6.22 -19.26 -8.58
N ASP A 125 -7.51 -19.59 -8.52
CA ASP A 125 -8.54 -18.73 -7.95
C ASP A 125 -8.31 -18.43 -6.46
N ARG A 126 -8.73 -17.23 -6.04
CA ARG A 126 -8.63 -16.80 -4.64
C ARG A 126 -9.72 -17.46 -3.80
N PHE A 127 -9.37 -17.83 -2.59
CA PHE A 127 -10.33 -18.29 -1.58
C PHE A 127 -9.94 -17.76 -0.20
N ASN A 128 -10.91 -17.68 0.72
CA ASN A 128 -10.66 -17.26 2.10
C ASN A 128 -9.99 -18.42 2.86
N LEU A 129 -8.74 -18.21 3.31
CA LEU A 129 -7.96 -19.19 4.06
C LEU A 129 -8.25 -19.12 5.57
N GLY A 130 -8.61 -17.94 6.06
CA GLY A 130 -8.90 -17.69 7.47
C GLY A 130 -8.70 -16.22 7.82
N GLU A 131 -8.52 -15.94 9.10
CA GLU A 131 -8.26 -14.61 9.63
C GLU A 131 -6.87 -14.56 10.30
N ALA A 132 -6.25 -13.39 10.26
CA ALA A 132 -5.04 -13.10 11.00
C ALA A 132 -5.21 -11.82 11.81
N THR A 133 -4.65 -11.78 13.00
CA THR A 133 -4.64 -10.58 13.83
C THR A 133 -3.67 -9.55 13.24
N VAL A 134 -4.11 -8.30 13.15
CA VAL A 134 -3.30 -7.16 12.72
C VAL A 134 -3.57 -6.00 13.65
N THR A 135 -2.51 -5.35 14.10
CA THR A 135 -2.59 -4.08 14.81
C THR A 135 -2.32 -2.93 13.85
N ARG A 136 -3.22 -1.97 13.80
CA ARG A 136 -3.05 -0.74 13.00
C ARG A 136 -2.83 0.45 13.92
N ALA A 137 -2.10 1.46 13.45
CA ALA A 137 -2.05 2.76 14.10
C ALA A 137 -1.96 3.87 13.06
N THR A 138 -2.49 5.06 13.40
CA THR A 138 -2.32 6.27 12.60
C THR A 138 -2.00 7.43 13.52
N VAL A 139 -0.89 8.10 13.25
CA VAL A 139 -0.39 9.22 14.06
C VAL A 139 -0.26 10.48 13.22
N MET A 140 -0.33 11.61 13.90
CA MET A 140 0.10 12.92 13.42
C MET A 140 1.26 13.37 14.30
N LEU A 141 2.34 13.83 13.66
CA LEU A 141 3.48 14.43 14.33
C LEU A 141 3.45 15.94 14.14
N HIS A 142 3.87 16.67 15.17
CA HIS A 142 4.06 18.11 15.13
C HIS A 142 5.13 18.54 16.14
N GLY A 143 5.69 19.74 15.96
CA GLY A 143 6.76 20.24 16.82
C GLY A 143 8.14 19.66 16.48
N ALA A 144 9.15 19.99 17.30
CA ALA A 144 10.55 19.55 17.11
C ALA A 144 11.12 19.79 15.69
N GLY A 145 10.76 20.92 15.06
CA GLY A 145 11.21 21.25 13.71
C GLY A 145 10.58 20.40 12.59
N VAL A 146 9.51 19.67 12.91
CA VAL A 146 8.75 18.85 11.95
C VAL A 146 7.42 19.56 11.65
N ASP A 147 7.13 19.75 10.36
CA ASP A 147 5.81 20.17 9.89
C ASP A 147 4.74 19.13 10.29
N GLU A 148 3.47 19.50 10.24
CA GLU A 148 2.39 18.55 10.53
C GLU A 148 2.37 17.42 9.48
N VAL A 149 2.81 16.22 9.90
CA VAL A 149 2.94 15.04 9.03
C VAL A 149 2.28 13.82 9.64
N SER A 150 1.61 13.03 8.80
CA SER A 150 0.91 11.82 9.23
C SER A 150 1.64 10.55 8.80
N GLY A 151 1.52 9.54 9.65
CA GLY A 151 2.08 8.21 9.42
C GLY A 151 1.10 7.13 9.78
N THR A 152 1.24 5.99 9.14
CA THR A 152 0.35 4.83 9.31
C THR A 152 1.17 3.55 9.40
N SER A 153 0.69 2.60 10.18
CA SER A 153 1.28 1.27 10.28
C SER A 153 0.22 0.17 10.30
N TYR A 154 0.64 -1.00 9.84
CA TYR A 154 -0.06 -2.27 9.99
C TYR A 154 0.98 -3.32 10.36
N VAL A 155 0.81 -3.96 11.51
CA VAL A 155 1.73 -4.94 12.06
C VAL A 155 0.96 -6.23 12.34
N LEU A 156 1.52 -7.36 11.93
CA LEU A 156 0.91 -8.66 12.21
C LEU A 156 0.95 -8.96 13.73
N GLY A 157 -0.13 -9.53 14.25
CA GLY A 157 -0.31 -9.82 15.67
C GLY A 157 -0.89 -8.65 16.48
N SER A 158 -0.91 -8.82 17.81
CA SER A 158 -1.43 -7.85 18.79
C SER A 158 -0.31 -7.06 19.45
N HIS A 159 0.34 -6.17 18.69
CA HIS A 159 1.53 -5.44 19.11
C HIS A 159 1.29 -3.91 19.06
N PRO A 160 0.55 -3.33 20.03
CA PRO A 160 0.15 -1.92 20.02
C PRO A 160 1.35 -0.95 20.06
N GLU A 161 2.35 -1.23 20.88
CA GLU A 161 3.54 -0.38 20.97
C GLU A 161 4.33 -0.38 19.66
N HIS A 162 4.54 -1.56 19.06
CA HIS A 162 5.20 -1.69 17.76
C HIS A 162 4.44 -0.94 16.67
N ALA A 163 3.11 -1.12 16.59
CA ALA A 163 2.30 -0.41 15.61
C ALA A 163 2.39 1.12 15.80
N GLY A 164 2.32 1.62 17.04
CA GLY A 164 2.48 3.04 17.34
C GLY A 164 3.83 3.58 16.86
N LEU A 165 4.94 2.95 17.26
CA LEU A 165 6.28 3.36 16.86
C LEU A 165 6.52 3.27 15.35
N ALA A 166 6.00 2.23 14.70
CA ALA A 166 6.09 2.10 13.24
C ALA A 166 5.35 3.24 12.53
N ALA A 167 4.20 3.68 13.05
CA ALA A 167 3.47 4.81 12.49
C ALA A 167 4.21 6.14 12.71
N VAL A 168 4.90 6.31 13.85
CA VAL A 168 5.75 7.48 14.12
C VAL A 168 6.92 7.55 13.14
N PHE A 169 7.66 6.46 12.93
CA PHE A 169 8.76 6.46 11.97
C PHE A 169 8.29 6.60 10.52
N ASP A 170 7.10 6.09 10.16
CA ASP A 170 6.49 6.35 8.86
C ASP A 170 6.12 7.84 8.67
N ALA A 171 5.64 8.51 9.71
CA ALA A 171 5.37 9.95 9.69
C ALA A 171 6.67 10.77 9.56
N LEU A 172 7.70 10.44 10.35
CA LEU A 172 9.01 11.09 10.25
C LEU A 172 9.64 10.91 8.87
N LEU A 173 9.46 9.75 8.25
CA LEU A 173 9.94 9.50 6.88
C LEU A 173 9.23 10.39 5.84
N ALA A 174 7.97 10.75 6.10
CA ALA A 174 7.21 11.66 5.25
C ALA A 174 7.64 13.14 5.41
N ALA A 175 8.31 13.50 6.51
CA ALA A 175 8.87 14.84 6.71
C ALA A 175 10.18 15.01 5.93
N PRO A 176 10.27 15.93 4.95
CA PRO A 176 11.46 16.10 4.12
C PRO A 176 12.74 16.36 4.93
N ALA A 177 12.66 17.13 6.02
CA ALA A 177 13.80 17.46 6.87
C ALA A 177 14.34 16.26 7.68
N GLN A 178 13.50 15.27 7.98
CA GLN A 178 13.87 14.11 8.79
C GLN A 178 14.12 12.86 7.94
N ARG A 179 13.69 12.86 6.67
CA ARG A 179 13.71 11.70 5.77
C ARG A 179 15.07 10.99 5.74
N ASP A 180 16.14 11.71 5.48
CA ASP A 180 17.48 11.11 5.34
C ASP A 180 17.99 10.54 6.67
N ARG A 181 17.68 11.21 7.78
CA ARG A 181 18.01 10.74 9.13
C ARG A 181 17.28 9.44 9.46
N VAL A 182 16.00 9.33 9.11
CA VAL A 182 15.21 8.10 9.33
C VAL A 182 15.70 6.97 8.44
N LEU A 183 16.00 7.25 7.17
CA LEU A 183 16.53 6.25 6.25
C LEU A 183 17.84 5.64 6.78
N ALA A 184 18.82 6.49 7.08
CA ALA A 184 20.14 6.04 7.52
C ALA A 184 20.15 5.50 8.97
N GLY A 185 19.37 6.09 9.86
CA GLY A 185 19.37 5.76 11.29
C GLY A 185 18.43 4.63 11.69
N VAL A 186 17.38 4.38 10.92
CA VAL A 186 16.31 3.44 11.29
C VAL A 186 16.10 2.39 10.20
N ILE A 187 15.79 2.81 8.98
CA ILE A 187 15.37 1.87 7.92
C ILE A 187 16.54 0.98 7.47
N GLU A 188 17.68 1.56 7.09
CA GLU A 188 18.83 0.79 6.60
C GLU A 188 19.41 -0.18 7.64
N PRO A 189 19.58 0.20 8.94
CA PRO A 189 20.04 -0.74 9.96
C PRO A 189 19.06 -1.88 10.22
N LEU A 190 17.75 -1.60 10.27
CA LEU A 190 16.73 -2.63 10.47
C LEU A 190 16.66 -3.59 9.29
N GLU A 191 16.73 -3.09 8.06
CA GLU A 191 16.72 -3.92 6.85
C GLU A 191 17.95 -4.82 6.77
N ARG A 192 19.14 -4.30 7.12
CA ARG A 192 20.36 -5.11 7.20
C ARG A 192 20.20 -6.27 8.18
N ARG A 193 19.72 -6.00 9.41
CA ARG A 193 19.49 -7.05 10.41
C ARG A 193 18.44 -8.07 9.97
N GLN A 194 17.36 -7.63 9.31
CA GLN A 194 16.36 -8.54 8.75
C GLN A 194 16.96 -9.45 7.69
N THR A 195 17.75 -8.88 6.77
CA THR A 195 18.45 -9.65 5.72
C THR A 195 19.42 -10.67 6.32
N GLU A 196 20.15 -10.30 7.37
CA GLU A 196 21.04 -11.22 8.09
C GLU A 196 20.28 -12.38 8.75
N ARG A 197 19.15 -12.10 9.41
CA ARG A 197 18.29 -13.13 10.01
C ARG A 197 17.70 -14.06 8.94
N ASP A 198 17.21 -13.51 7.84
CA ASP A 198 16.66 -14.28 6.73
C ASP A 198 17.73 -15.17 6.07
N ALA A 199 18.94 -14.65 5.88
CA ALA A 199 20.06 -15.41 5.33
C ALA A 199 20.47 -16.56 6.25
N ALA A 200 20.48 -16.34 7.58
CA ALA A 200 20.74 -17.39 8.56
C ALA A 200 19.66 -18.49 8.51
N ALA A 201 18.38 -18.10 8.53
CA ALA A 201 17.26 -19.04 8.44
C ALA A 201 17.27 -19.83 7.11
N GLN A 202 17.64 -19.19 6.00
CA GLN A 202 17.81 -19.86 4.71
C GLN A 202 18.98 -20.84 4.70
N ALA A 203 20.12 -20.49 5.32
CA ALA A 203 21.26 -21.40 5.43
C ALA A 203 20.89 -22.65 6.23
N ASP A 204 20.18 -22.49 7.35
CA ASP A 204 19.66 -23.60 8.15
C ASP A 204 18.71 -24.47 7.35
N ALA A 205 17.76 -23.87 6.61
CA ALA A 205 16.83 -24.60 5.76
C ALA A 205 17.54 -25.36 4.62
N ARG A 206 18.60 -24.78 4.03
CA ARG A 206 19.38 -25.43 2.96
C ARG A 206 20.06 -26.71 3.41
N SER A 207 20.36 -26.85 4.70
CA SER A 207 20.88 -28.12 5.25
C SER A 207 19.90 -29.30 5.09
N THR A 208 18.60 -29.01 4.90
CA THR A 208 17.54 -30.02 4.72
C THR A 208 17.20 -30.30 3.26
N VAL A 209 17.88 -29.66 2.31
CA VAL A 209 17.66 -29.89 0.88
C VAL A 209 18.21 -31.25 0.49
N VAL A 210 17.39 -32.04 -0.20
CA VAL A 210 17.78 -33.35 -0.72
C VAL A 210 18.33 -33.20 -2.13
N ASP A 211 19.62 -33.44 -2.31
CA ASP A 211 20.28 -33.47 -3.63
C ASP A 211 20.12 -34.86 -4.27
N PHE A 212 19.36 -34.94 -5.36
CA PHE A 212 19.13 -36.19 -6.10
C PHE A 212 20.22 -36.53 -7.11
N PHE A 213 21.09 -35.57 -7.46
CA PHE A 213 22.12 -35.73 -8.47
C PHE A 213 23.48 -35.28 -7.93
N THR A 214 24.49 -36.14 -8.08
CA THR A 214 25.90 -35.80 -7.86
C THR A 214 26.66 -35.94 -9.17
N VAL A 215 27.38 -34.89 -9.61
CA VAL A 215 28.15 -34.92 -10.86
C VAL A 215 29.40 -35.78 -10.66
N ALA A 216 29.41 -36.98 -11.24
CA ALA A 216 30.62 -37.79 -11.38
C ALA A 216 31.42 -37.31 -12.59
N ARG A 217 32.72 -37.03 -12.40
CA ARG A 217 33.66 -36.85 -13.51
C ARG A 217 34.13 -38.23 -13.92
N GLU A 218 33.59 -38.76 -15.01
CA GLU A 218 34.19 -39.91 -15.68
C GLU A 218 35.43 -39.41 -16.43
N HIS A 219 36.60 -39.89 -16.02
CA HIS A 219 37.83 -39.76 -16.79
C HIS A 219 37.84 -40.88 -17.83
N GLU A 220 37.78 -40.50 -19.10
CA GLU A 220 38.09 -41.36 -20.25
C GLU A 220 39.61 -41.58 -20.37
#